data_AF-A0A1T4V5H4-F1
#
_entry.id   AF-A0A1T4V5H4-F1
#
_cell.length_a   1.000
_cell.length_b   1.000
_cell.length_c   1.000
_cell.angle_alpha   90.00
_cell.angle_beta   90.00
_cell.angle_gamma   90.00
#
_symmetry.space_group_name_H-M   'P 1'
#
loop_
_entity.id
_entity.type
_entity.pdbx_description
1 polymer ?
#
loop_
_entity_poly.entity_id
_entity_poly.type
_entity_poly.pdbx_seq_one_letter_code
_entity_poly.pdbx_strand_id
1 'polypeptide(L)' 'MHNMPSLSHAEQQEAAEKIHALMAQGMSSGEAIMLVANEIRERQASQKND' A
#
# COMPACT_ATOMS: atom_id res chain seq x y z
N MET A 1 -17.78 -5.32 9.20
CA MET A 1 -16.67 -6.02 8.51
C MET A 1 -15.77 -4.95 7.95
N HIS A 2 -14.50 -4.91 8.36
CA HIS A 2 -13.55 -3.85 8.00
C HIS A 2 -13.40 -3.83 6.48
N ASN A 3 -13.77 -2.73 5.81
CA ASN A 3 -13.70 -2.55 4.36
C ASN A 3 -12.24 -2.36 3.95
N MET A 4 -11.42 -3.39 4.16
CA MET A 4 -10.04 -3.38 3.73
C MET A 4 -10.06 -3.43 2.20
N PRO A 5 -9.33 -2.54 1.52
CA PRO A 5 -9.17 -2.61 0.07
C PRO A 5 -8.83 -4.04 -0.37
N SER A 6 -9.69 -4.67 -1.17
CA SER A 6 -9.37 -5.98 -1.76
C SER A 6 -8.41 -5.75 -2.91
N LEU A 7 -7.11 -5.81 -2.59
CA LEU A 7 -6.03 -5.73 -3.57
C LEU A 7 -6.03 -6.96 -4.48
N SER A 8 -5.78 -6.76 -5.76
CA SER A 8 -5.42 -7.86 -6.66
C SER A 8 -4.08 -8.48 -6.25
N HIS A 9 -3.79 -9.72 -6.68
CA HIS A 9 -2.50 -10.35 -6.41
C HIS A 9 -1.31 -9.51 -6.92
N ALA A 10 -1.47 -8.82 -8.05
CA ALA A 10 -0.45 -7.93 -8.57
C ALA A 10 -0.20 -6.73 -7.65
N GLU A 11 -1.26 -6.08 -7.17
CA GLU A 11 -1.14 -4.95 -6.25
C GLU A 11 -0.59 -5.37 -4.87
N GLN A 12 -0.89 -6.59 -4.42
CA GLN A 12 -0.27 -7.15 -3.20
C GLN A 12 1.24 -7.32 -3.37
N GLN A 13 1.67 -7.83 -4.52
CA GLN A 13 3.09 -8.01 -4.83
C GLN A 13 3.81 -6.65 -4.92
N GLU A 14 3.22 -5.68 -5.63
CA GLU A 14 3.75 -4.31 -5.74
C GLU A 14 3.87 -3.65 -4.36
N ALA A 15 2.85 -3.79 -3.52
CA ALA A 15 2.87 -3.27 -2.15
C ALA A 15 4.01 -3.89 -1.31
N ALA A 16 4.21 -5.21 -1.43
CA ALA A 16 5.29 -5.90 -0.73
C ALA A 16 6.68 -5.43 -1.21
N GLU A 17 6.89 -5.36 -2.52
CA GLU A 17 8.14 -4.87 -3.11
C GLU A 17 8.46 -3.44 -2.68
N LYS A 18 7.45 -2.58 -2.64
CA LYS A 18 7.60 -1.19 -2.20
C LYS A 18 7.96 -1.10 -0.71
N ILE A 19 7.31 -1.88 0.15
CA ILE A 19 7.66 -1.95 1.58
C ILE A 19 9.12 -2.40 1.74
N HIS A 20 9.55 -3.44 1.02
CA HIS A 20 10.93 -3.91 1.08
C HIS A 20 11.93 -2.86 0.57
N ALA A 21 11.62 -2.14 -0.50
CA ALA A 21 12.47 -1.06 -1.02
C ALA A 21 12.60 0.11 -0.03
N LEU A 22 11.53 0.45 0.69
CA LEU A 22 11.55 1.50 1.72
C LEU A 22 12.38 1.05 2.93
N MET A 23 12.23 -0.21 3.35
CA MET A 23 13.04 -0.79 4.41
C MET A 23 14.54 -0.82 4.04
N ALA A 24 14.87 -1.13 2.79
CA ALA A 24 16.25 -1.10 2.30
C ALA A 24 16.86 0.32 2.33
N GLN A 25 16.02 1.37 2.29
CA GLN A 25 16.43 2.76 2.47
C GLN A 25 16.55 3.18 3.93
N GLY A 26 16.31 2.27 4.88
CA GLY A 26 16.41 2.51 6.31
C GLY A 26 15.09 2.96 6.97
N MET A 27 13.96 2.92 6.26
CA MET A 27 12.64 3.16 6.85
C MET A 27 12.24 2.00 7.77
N SER A 28 11.59 2.29 8.90
CA SER A 28 11.04 1.22 9.74
C SER A 28 9.92 0.49 9.01
N SER A 29 9.74 -0.81 9.31
CA SER A 29 8.68 -1.61 8.70
C SER A 29 7.28 -1.03 8.96
N GLY A 30 7.03 -0.49 10.16
CA GLY A 30 5.76 0.14 10.51
C GLY A 30 5.47 1.40 9.68
N GLU A 31 6.46 2.27 9.50
CA GLU A 31 6.31 3.47 8.66
C GLU A 31 6.12 3.11 7.18
N ALA A 32 6.87 2.13 6.67
CA ALA A 32 6.76 1.67 5.29
C ALA A 32 5.36 1.10 5.00
N ILE A 33 4.83 0.26 5.91
CA ILE A 33 3.46 -0.28 5.80
C ILE A 33 2.43 0.84 5.81
N MET A 34 2.56 1.81 6.71
CA MET A 34 1.63 2.93 6.82
C MET A 34 1.62 3.80 5.55
N LEU A 35 2.80 4.07 4.98
CA LEU A 35 2.93 4.83 3.74
C LEU A 35 2.23 4.13 2.58
N VAL A 36 2.51 2.85 2.37
CA VAL A 36 1.92 2.05 1.29
C VAL A 36 0.41 1.88 1.49
N ALA A 37 -0.04 1.67 2.74
CA ALA A 37 -1.47 1.60 3.04
C ALA A 37 -2.21 2.91 2.74
N ASN A 38 -1.57 4.07 2.96
CA ASN A 38 -2.15 5.36 2.62
C ASN A 38 -2.24 5.55 1.11
N GLU A 39 -1.18 5.27 0.35
CA GLU A 39 -1.21 5.35 -1.11
C GLU A 39 -2.30 4.46 -1.74
N ILE A 40 -2.48 3.25 -1.21
CA ILE A 40 -3.55 2.34 -1.67
C ILE A 40 -4.92 2.98 -1.45
N ARG A 41 -5.17 3.56 -0.28
CA ARG A 41 -6.44 4.23 0.02
C ARG A 41 -6.66 5.44 -0.87
N GLU A 42 -5.63 6.24 -1.11
CA GLU A 42 -5.69 7.39 -2.01
C GLU A 42 -6.01 6.96 -3.45
N ARG A 43 -5.30 5.96 -3.99
CA ARG A 43 -5.58 5.39 -5.31
C ARG A 43 -7.03 4.91 -5.43
N GLN A 44 -7.53 4.19 -4.43
CA GLN A 44 -8.91 3.71 -4.45
C GLN A 44 -9.93 4.83 -4.32
N ALA A 45 -9.63 5.87 -3.54
CA ALA A 45 -10.48 7.05 -3.44
C ALA A 45 -10.53 7.80 -4.79
N SER A 46 -9.39 7.92 -5.49
CA SER A 46 -9.35 8.51 -6.83
C SER A 46 -10.12 7.68 -7.86
N GLN A 47 -9.93 6.36 -7.89
CA GLN A 47 -10.63 5.47 -8.82
C GLN A 47 -12.15 5.43 -8.63
N LYS A 48 -12.65 5.80 -7.44
CA LYS A 48 -14.09 5.82 -7.14
C LYS A 48 -14.79 7.11 -7.57
N ASN A 49 -14.03 8.11 -8.02
CA ASN A 49 -14.53 9.44 -8.40
C ASN A 49 -14.45 9.73 -9.92
N ASP A 50 -14.12 8.72 -10.73
CA ASP A 50 -14.23 8.72 -12.21
C ASP A 50 -15.34 7.74 -12.64
#